data_AF-A0A976HL62-F1
#
_entry.id   AF-A0A976HL62-F1
#
_cell.length_a   1.000
_cell.length_b   1.000
_cell.length_c   1.000
_cell.angle_alpha   90.00
_cell.angle_beta   90.00
_cell.angle_gamma   90.00
#
_symmetry.space_group_name_H-M   'P 1'
#
loop_
_entity.id
_entity.type
_entity.pdbx_description
1 polymer ?
#
loop_
_entity_poly.entity_id
_entity_poly.type
_entity_poly.pdbx_seq_one_letter_code
_entity_poly.pdbx_strand_id
1 'polypeptide(L)'
;MADCVLEGLESWAASNALSQLDSLNARQSVPSRLAGAAFAYGLAAPLATPDPVRGRVIVGWLKHRAAATMAFFDDLKTSARTARNNLRLWAALSVMRTGIDTHDTALIGWGEASFRQALCAANADGSLPLEMSRGSLALHYQLHAVQPLVVGVALLQQEGIDLRRTCDDALTRIVMFTLAAVDLPALAAAHAGERQKRITGRASLQGFQLAWIPAWQSLSLSPTLDSYAPAGMVLSNSRLGGDQGEVWGKRP
;
A
#
# COMPACT_ATOMS: atom_id res chain seq x y z
N MET A 1 -2.06 -26.07 -2.29
CA MET A 1 -2.47 -24.71 -2.71
C MET A 1 -1.30 -23.74 -2.63
N ALA A 2 -0.55 -23.68 -1.52
CA ALA A 2 0.66 -22.86 -1.40
C ALA A 2 1.73 -23.16 -2.47
N ASP A 3 2.00 -24.45 -2.75
CA ASP A 3 2.96 -24.83 -3.81
C ASP A 3 2.56 -24.30 -5.19
N CYS A 4 1.27 -24.35 -5.54
CA CYS A 4 0.75 -23.83 -6.81
C CYS A 4 0.95 -22.30 -6.93
N VAL A 5 0.82 -21.55 -5.83
CA VAL A 5 1.14 -20.11 -5.81
C VAL A 5 2.63 -19.90 -6.07
N LEU A 6 3.50 -20.68 -5.43
CA LEU A 6 4.95 -20.56 -5.62
C LEU A 6 5.39 -20.99 -7.02
N GLU A 7 4.79 -22.01 -7.63
CA GLU A 7 5.02 -22.41 -9.02
C GLU A 7 4.66 -21.26 -10.00
N GLY A 8 3.55 -20.58 -9.76
CA GLY A 8 3.16 -19.41 -10.54
C GLY A 8 4.17 -18.26 -10.43
N LEU A 9 4.65 -17.98 -9.21
CA LEU A 9 5.67 -16.96 -8.97
C LEU A 9 7.03 -17.36 -9.56
N GLU A 10 7.40 -18.64 -9.48
CA GLU A 10 8.62 -19.19 -10.08
C GLU A 10 8.62 -19.00 -11.60
N SER A 11 7.50 -19.26 -12.27
CA SER A 11 7.36 -19.04 -13.72
C SER A 11 7.61 -17.58 -14.12
N TRP A 12 7.08 -16.63 -13.34
CA TRP A 12 7.33 -15.20 -13.53
C TRP A 12 8.79 -14.83 -13.28
N ALA A 13 9.37 -15.38 -12.22
CA ALA A 13 10.76 -15.14 -11.85
C ALA A 13 11.74 -15.68 -12.88
N ALA A 14 11.55 -16.92 -13.34
CA ALA A 14 12.36 -17.57 -14.37
C ALA A 14 12.31 -16.82 -15.72
N SER A 15 11.15 -16.22 -16.02
CA SER A 15 10.97 -15.40 -17.24
C SER A 15 11.41 -13.95 -17.06
N ASN A 16 11.95 -13.58 -15.89
CA ASN A 16 12.27 -12.20 -15.50
C ASN A 16 11.11 -11.23 -15.80
N ALA A 17 9.88 -11.61 -15.45
CA ALA A 17 8.68 -10.82 -15.71
C ALA A 17 8.79 -9.41 -15.09
N LEU A 18 8.14 -8.41 -15.68
CA LEU A 18 8.19 -7.00 -15.26
C LEU A 18 9.60 -6.35 -15.35
N SER A 19 10.49 -6.92 -16.18
CA SER A 19 11.82 -6.37 -16.44
C SER A 19 11.88 -5.28 -17.50
N GLN A 20 10.96 -5.32 -18.46
CA GLN A 20 10.89 -4.38 -19.58
C GLN A 20 9.65 -3.49 -19.39
N LEU A 21 9.86 -2.32 -18.78
CA LEU A 21 8.80 -1.34 -18.49
C LEU A 21 9.03 -0.09 -19.36
N ASP A 22 8.68 -0.18 -20.63
CA ASP A 22 9.08 0.81 -21.64
C ASP A 22 8.44 2.19 -21.44
N SER A 23 7.22 2.23 -20.90
CA SER A 23 6.50 3.49 -20.66
C SER A 23 6.64 4.01 -19.23
N LEU A 24 6.51 5.33 -19.08
CA LEU A 24 6.43 5.98 -17.76
C LEU A 24 5.25 5.44 -16.95
N ASN A 25 4.08 5.26 -17.61
CA ASN A 25 2.89 4.71 -16.97
C ASN A 25 3.10 3.29 -16.45
N ALA A 26 3.84 2.44 -17.19
CA ALA A 26 4.19 1.10 -16.73
C ALA A 26 5.07 1.16 -15.48
N ARG A 27 6.16 1.94 -15.52
CA ARG A 27 7.07 2.13 -14.37
C ARG A 27 6.38 2.65 -13.11
N GLN A 28 5.38 3.53 -13.29
CA GLN A 28 4.61 4.11 -12.18
C GLN A 28 3.55 3.17 -11.60
N SER A 29 2.94 2.31 -12.40
CA SER A 29 1.76 1.52 -11.98
C SER A 29 2.07 0.08 -11.57
N VAL A 30 3.16 -0.49 -12.10
CA VAL A 30 3.60 -1.87 -11.80
C VAL A 30 3.95 -2.11 -10.33
N PRO A 31 4.49 -1.17 -9.53
CA PRO A 31 4.85 -1.47 -8.15
C PRO A 31 3.68 -2.00 -7.30
N SER A 32 2.46 -1.51 -7.57
CA SER A 32 1.27 -2.02 -6.88
C SER A 32 0.96 -3.50 -7.16
N ARG A 33 1.35 -4.02 -8.32
CA ARG A 33 1.25 -5.46 -8.67
C ARG A 33 2.41 -6.25 -8.06
N LEU A 34 3.60 -5.65 -8.02
CA LEU A 34 4.75 -6.22 -7.34
C LEU A 34 4.49 -6.40 -5.84
N ALA A 35 3.77 -5.46 -5.20
CA ALA A 35 3.31 -5.62 -3.83
C ALA A 35 2.47 -6.89 -3.67
N GLY A 36 1.48 -7.12 -4.55
CA GLY A 36 0.68 -8.34 -4.54
C GLY A 36 1.53 -9.61 -4.70
N ALA A 37 2.54 -9.60 -5.57
CA ALA A 37 3.47 -10.73 -5.72
C ALA A 37 4.31 -10.98 -4.46
N ALA A 38 4.81 -9.92 -3.81
CA ALA A 38 5.55 -10.03 -2.56
C ALA A 38 4.67 -10.60 -1.43
N PHE A 39 3.44 -10.08 -1.25
CA PHE A 39 2.48 -10.66 -0.32
C PHE A 39 2.17 -12.14 -0.63
N ALA A 40 1.96 -12.49 -1.91
CA ALA A 40 1.71 -13.87 -2.29
C ALA A 40 2.88 -14.79 -1.91
N TYR A 41 4.12 -14.36 -2.11
CA TYR A 41 5.31 -15.09 -1.67
C TYR A 41 5.34 -15.24 -0.15
N GLY A 42 5.28 -14.13 0.59
CA GLY A 42 5.40 -14.13 2.05
C GLY A 42 4.28 -14.88 2.78
N LEU A 43 3.07 -14.96 2.19
CA LEU A 43 1.96 -15.74 2.73
C LEU A 43 2.06 -17.23 2.35
N ALA A 44 2.51 -17.56 1.14
CA ALA A 44 2.55 -18.95 0.67
C ALA A 44 3.81 -19.70 1.09
N ALA A 45 4.97 -19.05 1.11
CA ALA A 45 6.27 -19.70 1.37
C ALA A 45 6.33 -20.45 2.72
N PRO A 46 5.81 -19.92 3.83
CA PRO A 46 5.80 -20.65 5.11
C PRO A 46 4.88 -21.89 5.13
N LEU A 47 3.93 -21.99 4.19
CA LEU A 47 2.91 -23.04 4.12
C LEU A 47 3.20 -24.08 3.03
N ALA A 48 4.20 -23.84 2.19
CA ALA A 48 4.55 -24.69 1.06
C ALA A 48 5.57 -25.77 1.45
N THR A 49 5.76 -26.75 0.56
CA THR A 49 6.84 -27.73 0.69
C THR A 49 8.18 -26.99 0.61
N PRO A 50 9.12 -27.19 1.56
CA PRO A 50 10.41 -26.50 1.53
C PRO A 50 11.19 -26.79 0.24
N ASP A 51 11.43 -25.74 -0.55
CA ASP A 51 12.25 -25.78 -1.76
C ASP A 51 13.18 -24.55 -1.79
N PRO A 52 14.43 -24.69 -1.32
CA PRO A 52 15.39 -23.60 -1.28
C PRO A 52 15.80 -23.09 -2.67
N VAL A 53 15.70 -23.93 -3.71
CA VAL A 53 16.06 -23.53 -5.08
C VAL A 53 14.99 -22.60 -5.63
N ARG A 54 13.72 -23.04 -5.58
CA ARG A 54 12.57 -22.22 -5.97
C ARG A 54 12.53 -20.92 -5.18
N GLY A 55 12.73 -21.00 -3.86
CA GLY A 55 12.78 -19.83 -2.98
C GLY A 55 13.81 -18.79 -3.45
N ARG A 56 15.04 -19.22 -3.77
CA ARG A 56 16.09 -18.32 -4.29
C ARG A 56 15.73 -17.68 -5.62
N VAL A 57 15.08 -18.41 -6.53
CA VAL A 57 14.66 -17.87 -7.84
C VAL A 57 13.62 -16.76 -7.66
N ILE A 58 12.58 -17.02 -6.86
CA ILE A 58 11.50 -16.04 -6.62
C ILE A 58 12.03 -14.81 -5.88
N VAL A 59 12.78 -15.03 -4.79
CA VAL A 59 13.37 -13.94 -3.99
C VAL A 59 14.34 -13.11 -4.82
N GLY A 60 15.21 -13.75 -5.60
CA GLY A 60 16.12 -13.08 -6.50
C GLY A 60 15.37 -12.15 -7.46
N TRP A 61 14.30 -12.63 -8.08
CA TRP A 61 13.46 -11.80 -8.95
C TRP A 61 12.81 -10.63 -8.22
N LEU A 62 12.17 -10.85 -7.06
CA LEU A 62 11.54 -9.80 -6.26
C LEU A 62 12.56 -8.70 -5.89
N LYS A 63 13.75 -9.07 -5.42
CA LYS A 63 14.82 -8.11 -5.08
C LYS A 63 15.28 -7.30 -6.28
N HIS A 64 15.44 -7.91 -7.46
CA HIS A 64 15.79 -7.17 -8.68
C HIS A 64 14.68 -6.19 -9.09
N ARG A 65 13.41 -6.58 -8.98
CA ARG A 65 12.28 -5.68 -9.27
C ARG A 65 12.16 -4.55 -8.23
N ALA A 66 12.42 -4.84 -6.96
CA ALA A 66 12.45 -3.84 -5.89
C ALA A 66 13.55 -2.80 -6.11
N ALA A 67 14.78 -3.23 -6.42
CA ALA A 67 15.89 -2.34 -6.73
C ALA A 67 15.59 -1.43 -7.95
N ALA A 68 15.01 -1.99 -9.02
CA ALA A 68 14.59 -1.21 -10.18
C ALA A 68 13.49 -0.18 -9.84
N THR A 69 12.58 -0.55 -8.93
CA THR A 69 11.54 0.34 -8.42
C THR A 69 12.15 1.49 -7.61
N MET A 70 13.10 1.22 -6.72
CA MET A 70 13.81 2.24 -5.95
C MET A 70 14.50 3.23 -6.87
N ALA A 71 15.28 2.74 -7.83
CA ALA A 71 16.00 3.57 -8.78
C ALA A 71 15.08 4.52 -9.57
N PHE A 72 13.91 4.04 -9.99
CA PHE A 72 12.95 4.88 -10.71
C PHE A 72 12.32 5.97 -9.82
N PHE A 73 11.91 5.63 -8.60
CA PHE A 73 11.24 6.59 -7.72
C PHE A 73 12.21 7.53 -6.99
N ASP A 74 13.51 7.23 -6.95
CA ASP A 74 14.55 8.12 -6.42
C ASP A 74 15.12 9.06 -7.51
N ASP A 75 14.93 8.76 -8.80
CA ASP A 75 15.26 9.67 -9.89
C ASP A 75 14.23 10.82 -9.98
N LEU A 76 14.47 11.88 -9.22
CA LEU A 76 13.60 13.04 -9.17
C LEU A 76 13.49 13.80 -10.51
N LYS A 77 14.42 13.60 -11.45
CA LYS A 77 14.33 14.24 -12.78
C LYS A 77 13.18 13.65 -13.59
N THR A 78 12.94 12.34 -13.46
CA THR A 78 11.90 11.62 -14.21
C THR A 78 10.63 11.39 -13.41
N SER A 79 10.69 11.51 -12.07
CA SER A 79 9.58 11.12 -11.18
C SER A 79 9.14 12.19 -10.18
N ALA A 80 9.59 13.46 -10.24
CA ALA A 80 9.38 14.50 -9.22
C ALA A 80 8.00 14.54 -8.52
N ARG A 81 6.89 14.35 -9.25
CA ARG A 81 5.54 14.29 -8.67
C ARG A 81 5.19 12.90 -8.15
N THR A 82 5.53 11.85 -8.89
CA THR A 82 5.20 10.46 -8.54
C THR A 82 6.07 9.89 -7.43
N ALA A 83 7.27 10.44 -7.24
CA ALA A 83 8.17 10.19 -6.11
C ALA A 83 7.57 10.61 -4.76
N ARG A 84 6.47 11.36 -4.74
CA ARG A 84 5.91 11.95 -3.53
C ARG A 84 4.42 11.68 -3.31
N ASN A 85 3.71 11.20 -4.33
CA ASN A 85 2.28 10.92 -4.27
C ASN A 85 2.01 9.43 -3.95
N ASN A 86 0.75 9.01 -4.02
CA ASN A 86 0.29 7.66 -3.74
C ASN A 86 1.06 6.55 -4.47
N LEU A 87 1.63 6.83 -5.65
CA LEU A 87 2.42 5.85 -6.39
C LEU A 87 3.70 5.48 -5.63
N ARG A 88 4.35 6.44 -4.95
CA ARG A 88 5.49 6.16 -4.07
C ARG A 88 5.07 5.29 -2.89
N LEU A 89 3.86 5.44 -2.36
CA LEU A 89 3.37 4.61 -1.25
C LEU A 89 3.16 3.16 -1.69
N TRP A 90 2.59 2.93 -2.87
CA TRP A 90 2.47 1.59 -3.44
C TRP A 90 3.84 0.98 -3.76
N ALA A 91 4.79 1.79 -4.24
CA ALA A 91 6.18 1.36 -4.42
C ALA A 91 6.84 0.99 -3.09
N ALA A 92 6.70 1.84 -2.06
CA ALA A 92 7.17 1.61 -0.70
C ALA A 92 6.65 0.29 -0.15
N LEU A 93 5.34 0.03 -0.28
CA LEU A 93 4.76 -1.23 0.17
C LEU A 93 5.39 -2.43 -0.53
N SER A 94 5.57 -2.37 -1.86
CA SER A 94 6.17 -3.48 -2.61
C SER A 94 7.63 -3.76 -2.23
N VAL A 95 8.44 -2.71 -2.11
CA VAL A 95 9.86 -2.79 -1.78
C VAL A 95 10.03 -3.25 -0.33
N MET A 96 9.31 -2.63 0.60
CA MET A 96 9.37 -2.96 2.01
C MET A 96 8.91 -4.39 2.28
N ARG A 97 7.78 -4.84 1.67
CA ARG A 97 7.30 -6.21 1.84
C ARG A 97 8.34 -7.23 1.36
N THR A 98 8.96 -6.97 0.21
CA THR A 98 10.10 -7.76 -0.28
C THR A 98 11.25 -7.76 0.73
N GLY A 99 11.55 -6.61 1.35
CA GLY A 99 12.54 -6.49 2.40
C GLY A 99 12.25 -7.35 3.63
N ILE A 100 11.00 -7.35 4.11
CA ILE A 100 10.54 -8.18 5.22
C ILE A 100 10.70 -9.67 4.88
N ASP A 101 10.17 -10.09 3.73
CA ASP A 101 10.21 -11.50 3.31
C ASP A 101 11.65 -12.01 3.03
N THR A 102 12.64 -11.11 2.94
CA THR A 102 14.04 -11.44 2.63
C THR A 102 15.04 -10.98 3.70
N HIS A 103 14.55 -10.42 4.80
CA HIS A 103 15.35 -9.76 5.85
C HIS A 103 16.35 -8.72 5.31
N ASP A 104 15.99 -8.02 4.23
CA ASP A 104 16.82 -6.96 3.64
C ASP A 104 16.48 -5.60 4.24
N THR A 105 17.31 -5.16 5.18
CA THR A 105 17.10 -3.92 5.93
C THR A 105 17.19 -2.65 5.07
N ALA A 106 17.90 -2.69 3.93
CA ALA A 106 17.96 -1.55 3.02
C ALA A 106 16.61 -1.34 2.31
N LEU A 107 15.94 -2.43 1.91
CA LEU A 107 14.60 -2.38 1.32
C LEU A 107 13.55 -1.93 2.35
N ILE A 108 13.64 -2.45 3.58
CA ILE A 108 12.76 -2.04 4.70
C ILE A 108 12.93 -0.54 4.97
N GLY A 109 14.18 -0.07 5.12
CA GLY A 109 14.49 1.34 5.39
C GLY A 109 14.02 2.29 4.28
N TRP A 110 14.12 1.89 3.01
CA TRP A 110 13.61 2.70 1.91
C TRP A 110 12.08 2.84 1.94
N GLY A 111 11.38 1.76 2.30
CA GLY A 111 9.94 1.77 2.52
C GLY A 111 9.52 2.66 3.68
N GLU A 112 10.17 2.50 4.83
CA GLU A 112 9.99 3.32 6.03
C GLU A 112 10.14 4.82 5.72
N ALA A 113 11.24 5.21 5.07
CA ALA A 113 11.49 6.59 4.71
C ALA A 113 10.40 7.16 3.78
N SER A 114 9.91 6.33 2.86
CA SER A 114 8.84 6.71 1.92
C SER A 114 7.49 6.94 2.62
N PHE A 115 7.14 6.08 3.58
CA PHE A 115 5.93 6.28 4.39
C PHE A 115 6.07 7.50 5.31
N ARG A 116 7.22 7.65 5.98
CA ARG A 116 7.53 8.83 6.82
C ARG A 116 7.41 10.12 6.03
N GLN A 117 7.94 10.16 4.81
CA GLN A 117 7.84 11.33 3.93
C GLN A 117 6.38 11.74 3.69
N ALA A 118 5.48 10.80 3.44
CA ALA A 118 4.07 11.11 3.21
C ALA A 118 3.33 11.50 4.49
N LEU A 119 3.63 10.86 5.62
CA LEU A 119 3.10 11.26 6.94
C LEU A 119 3.45 12.71 7.25
N CYS A 120 4.71 13.09 7.03
CA CYS A 120 5.19 14.44 7.34
C CYS A 120 4.83 15.49 6.27
N ALA A 121 4.36 15.07 5.10
CA ALA A 121 3.84 15.96 4.07
C ALA A 121 2.33 16.19 4.16
N ALA A 122 1.62 15.48 5.05
CA ALA A 122 0.19 15.67 5.24
C ALA A 122 -0.12 17.06 5.81
N ASN A 123 -1.21 17.66 5.34
CA ASN A 123 -1.72 18.89 5.92
C ASN A 123 -2.15 18.67 7.38
N ALA A 124 -2.35 19.78 8.10
CA ALA A 124 -2.80 19.75 9.50
C ALA A 124 -4.12 18.97 9.69
N ASP A 125 -5.02 19.04 8.71
CA ASP A 125 -6.30 18.31 8.74
C ASP A 125 -6.18 16.83 8.34
N GLY A 126 -5.03 16.38 7.83
CA GLY A 126 -4.80 15.03 7.33
C GLY A 126 -4.98 14.84 5.82
N SER A 127 -5.39 15.87 5.09
CA SER A 127 -5.44 15.81 3.63
C SER A 127 -4.02 15.68 3.04
N LEU A 128 -3.84 14.83 2.03
CA LEU A 128 -2.57 14.68 1.34
C LEU A 128 -2.49 15.70 0.18
N PRO A 129 -1.57 16.70 0.21
CA PRO A 129 -1.60 17.82 -0.73
C PRO A 129 -1.54 17.39 -2.21
N LEU A 130 -0.70 16.41 -2.52
CA LEU A 130 -0.55 15.92 -3.90
C LEU A 130 -1.77 15.13 -4.38
N GLU A 131 -2.53 14.51 -3.48
CA GLU A 131 -3.80 13.86 -3.84
C GLU A 131 -4.93 14.89 -3.96
N MET A 132 -4.92 15.94 -3.13
CA MET A 132 -5.87 17.04 -3.25
C MET A 132 -5.71 17.83 -4.55
N SER A 133 -4.50 17.89 -5.12
CA SER A 133 -4.22 18.51 -6.42
C SER A 133 -4.77 17.74 -7.65
N ARG A 134 -5.67 16.77 -7.46
CA ARG A 134 -6.23 15.90 -8.51
C ARG A 134 -7.65 16.31 -8.94
N GLY A 135 -8.07 17.54 -8.61
CA GLY A 135 -9.36 18.11 -9.00
C GLY A 135 -10.53 17.24 -8.56
N SER A 136 -11.45 16.96 -9.46
CA SER A 136 -12.63 16.11 -9.21
C SER A 136 -12.34 14.64 -8.83
N LEU A 137 -11.07 14.21 -8.83
CA LEU A 137 -10.61 12.90 -8.37
C LEU A 137 -9.83 12.93 -7.04
N ALA A 138 -9.73 14.07 -6.37
CA ALA A 138 -8.96 14.22 -5.13
C ALA A 138 -9.29 13.17 -4.06
N LEU A 139 -10.57 12.97 -3.75
CA LEU A 139 -11.02 11.99 -2.77
C LEU A 139 -10.68 10.54 -3.20
N HIS A 140 -10.79 10.25 -4.49
CA HIS A 140 -10.41 8.94 -5.02
C HIS A 140 -8.93 8.65 -4.77
N TYR A 141 -8.06 9.63 -4.97
CA TYR A 141 -6.62 9.48 -4.75
C TYR A 141 -6.23 9.47 -3.27
N GLN A 142 -6.91 10.22 -2.42
CA GLN A 142 -6.77 10.12 -0.96
C GLN A 142 -7.06 8.68 -0.48
N LEU A 143 -8.19 8.10 -0.90
CA LEU A 143 -8.55 6.71 -0.60
C LEU A 143 -7.56 5.69 -1.20
N HIS A 144 -6.96 6.00 -2.35
CA HIS A 144 -5.94 5.16 -2.96
C HIS A 144 -4.59 5.21 -2.22
N ALA A 145 -4.28 6.36 -1.59
CA ALA A 145 -3.05 6.58 -0.84
C ALA A 145 -3.08 5.98 0.57
N VAL A 146 -4.22 6.05 1.27
CA VAL A 146 -4.35 5.54 2.65
C VAL A 146 -4.12 4.03 2.72
N GLN A 147 -4.47 3.30 1.65
CA GLN A 147 -4.34 1.84 1.56
C GLN A 147 -2.91 1.34 1.84
N PRO A 148 -1.92 1.64 0.98
CA PRO A 148 -0.56 1.18 1.21
C PRO A 148 0.10 1.85 2.43
N LEU A 149 -0.33 3.07 2.79
CA LEU A 149 0.21 3.78 3.95
C LEU A 149 -0.12 3.07 5.27
N VAL A 150 -1.39 2.77 5.51
CA VAL A 150 -1.82 2.10 6.75
C VAL A 150 -1.23 0.69 6.83
N VAL A 151 -1.34 -0.09 5.75
CA VAL A 151 -0.81 -1.46 5.68
C VAL A 151 0.70 -1.45 5.87
N GLY A 152 1.40 -0.50 5.25
CA GLY A 152 2.84 -0.32 5.39
C GLY A 152 3.26 -0.04 6.83
N VAL A 153 2.59 0.92 7.49
CA VAL A 153 2.86 1.26 8.90
C VAL A 153 2.57 0.08 9.82
N ALA A 154 1.50 -0.68 9.59
CA ALA A 154 1.18 -1.86 10.39
C ALA A 154 2.21 -2.98 10.26
N LEU A 155 2.74 -3.22 9.05
CA LEU A 155 3.82 -4.18 8.84
C LEU A 155 5.12 -3.69 9.50
N LEU A 156 5.47 -2.41 9.38
CA LEU A 156 6.65 -1.84 10.06
C LEU A 156 6.56 -1.99 11.57
N GLN A 157 5.37 -1.84 12.16
CA GLN A 157 5.18 -2.06 13.59
C GLN A 157 5.50 -3.51 13.99
N GLN A 158 5.15 -4.51 13.17
CA GLN A 158 5.50 -5.91 13.41
C GLN A 158 7.01 -6.15 13.34
N GLU A 159 7.72 -5.37 12.52
CA GLU A 159 9.19 -5.34 12.45
C GLU A 159 9.85 -4.46 13.54
N GLY A 160 9.09 -3.95 14.50
CA GLY A 160 9.59 -3.12 15.60
C GLY A 160 9.84 -1.65 15.26
N ILE A 161 9.39 -1.18 14.09
CA ILE A 161 9.52 0.20 13.63
C ILE A 161 8.17 0.92 13.79
N ASP A 162 8.03 1.75 14.83
CA ASP A 162 6.78 2.45 15.12
C ASP A 162 6.68 3.81 14.40
N LEU A 163 5.78 3.91 13.41
CA LEU A 163 5.46 5.17 12.72
C LEU A 163 4.14 5.81 13.19
N ARG A 164 3.39 5.21 14.11
CA ARG A 164 2.01 5.63 14.46
C ARG A 164 1.96 7.08 14.94
N ARG A 165 2.97 7.52 15.70
CA ARG A 165 3.07 8.87 16.26
C ARG A 165 3.92 9.85 15.45
N THR A 166 4.35 9.46 14.26
CA THR A 166 5.19 10.31 13.41
C THR A 166 4.42 11.55 12.95
N CYS A 167 5.09 12.71 13.02
CA CYS A 167 4.58 13.99 12.50
C CYS A 167 3.19 14.36 13.07
N ASP A 168 3.12 14.37 14.41
CA ASP A 168 1.97 14.74 15.24
C ASP A 168 0.74 13.79 15.09
N ASP A 169 0.99 12.48 15.02
CA ASP A 169 -0.02 11.46 14.75
C ASP A 169 -0.64 11.57 13.34
N ALA A 170 0.19 11.89 12.33
CA ALA A 170 -0.26 12.13 10.96
C ALA A 170 -1.08 10.99 10.36
N LEU A 171 -0.75 9.73 10.69
CA LEU A 171 -1.49 8.57 10.19
C LEU A 171 -2.96 8.64 10.60
N THR A 172 -3.22 8.94 11.88
CA THR A 172 -4.58 9.11 12.40
C THR A 172 -5.27 10.26 11.71
N ARG A 173 -4.62 11.43 11.57
CA ARG A 173 -5.23 12.57 10.86
C ARG A 173 -5.60 12.22 9.41
N ILE A 174 -4.71 11.55 8.69
CA ILE A 174 -4.94 11.11 7.30
C ILE A 174 -6.14 10.17 7.20
N VAL A 175 -6.21 9.16 8.07
CA VAL A 175 -7.34 8.23 8.13
C VAL A 175 -8.64 8.97 8.43
N MET A 176 -8.64 9.83 9.44
CA MET A 176 -9.82 10.58 9.84
C MET A 176 -10.31 11.55 8.75
N PHE A 177 -9.41 12.30 8.10
CA PHE A 177 -9.75 13.12 6.95
C PHE A 177 -10.37 12.29 5.83
N THR A 178 -9.78 11.15 5.52
CA THR A 178 -10.23 10.28 4.43
C THR A 178 -11.67 9.83 4.66
N LEU A 179 -11.99 9.39 5.88
CA LEU A 179 -13.31 8.93 6.26
C LEU A 179 -14.32 10.07 6.35
N ALA A 180 -13.94 11.21 6.93
CA ALA A 180 -14.77 12.41 6.96
C ALA A 180 -15.08 12.91 5.54
N ALA A 181 -14.12 12.86 4.62
CA ALA A 181 -14.30 13.28 3.23
C ALA A 181 -15.12 12.26 2.41
N VAL A 182 -15.15 10.98 2.79
CA VAL A 182 -16.14 10.03 2.24
C VAL A 182 -17.56 10.46 2.62
N ASP A 183 -17.77 10.82 3.88
CA ASP A 183 -19.08 11.21 4.41
C ASP A 183 -19.53 12.57 3.88
N LEU A 184 -18.59 13.51 3.79
CA LEU A 184 -18.79 14.86 3.28
C LEU A 184 -17.74 15.18 2.20
N PRO A 185 -18.00 14.81 0.92
CA PRO A 185 -17.08 15.06 -0.20
C PRO A 185 -16.72 16.53 -0.42
N ALA A 186 -17.50 17.46 0.16
CA ALA A 186 -17.19 18.88 0.16
C ALA A 186 -15.86 19.22 0.85
N LEU A 187 -15.40 18.40 1.82
CA LEU A 187 -14.10 18.59 2.48
C LEU A 187 -12.94 18.45 1.48
N ALA A 188 -12.96 17.39 0.66
CA ALA A 188 -11.98 17.23 -0.41
C ALA A 188 -12.17 18.27 -1.53
N ALA A 189 -13.41 18.65 -1.84
CA ALA A 189 -13.69 19.68 -2.84
C ALA A 189 -13.13 21.06 -2.46
N ALA A 190 -13.12 21.41 -1.18
CA ALA A 190 -12.56 22.66 -0.67
C ALA A 190 -11.05 22.77 -0.95
N HIS A 191 -10.32 21.66 -0.86
CA HIS A 191 -8.90 21.61 -1.25
C HIS A 191 -8.71 21.54 -2.77
N ALA A 192 -9.56 20.78 -3.46
CA ALA A 192 -9.38 20.46 -4.87
C ALA A 192 -9.90 21.54 -5.84
N GLY A 193 -10.73 22.47 -5.37
CA GLY A 193 -11.41 23.47 -6.20
C GLY A 193 -12.50 22.90 -7.12
N GLU A 194 -12.82 21.61 -7.01
CA GLU A 194 -13.76 20.91 -7.89
C GLU A 194 -14.67 19.95 -7.10
N ARG A 195 -15.91 19.79 -7.57
CA ARG A 195 -16.83 18.76 -7.08
C ARG A 195 -16.30 17.36 -7.38
N GLN A 196 -16.35 16.46 -6.40
CA GLN A 196 -15.83 15.09 -6.50
C GLN A 196 -16.78 14.17 -7.30
N LYS A 197 -16.24 13.35 -8.21
CA LYS A 197 -17.03 12.59 -9.22
C LYS A 197 -17.21 11.09 -8.97
N ARG A 198 -16.39 10.44 -8.13
CA ARG A 198 -16.38 8.97 -7.98
C ARG A 198 -16.94 8.44 -6.67
N ILE A 199 -16.68 9.14 -5.58
CA ILE A 199 -17.05 8.71 -4.23
C ILE A 199 -18.00 9.76 -3.68
N THR A 200 -19.25 9.35 -3.48
CA THR A 200 -20.35 10.21 -3.03
C THR A 200 -21.05 9.52 -1.88
N GLY A 201 -20.43 9.54 -0.71
CA GLY A 201 -20.95 8.88 0.49
C GLY A 201 -20.54 7.41 0.62
N ARG A 202 -20.70 6.87 1.84
CA ARG A 202 -20.29 5.51 2.23
C ARG A 202 -20.85 4.41 1.34
N ALA A 203 -22.08 4.55 0.87
CA ALA A 203 -22.74 3.54 0.04
C ALA A 203 -22.04 3.28 -1.32
N SER A 204 -21.17 4.20 -1.75
CA SER A 204 -20.38 4.04 -2.98
C SER A 204 -19.07 3.26 -2.79
N LEU A 205 -18.68 2.97 -1.54
CA LEU A 205 -17.44 2.26 -1.22
C LEU A 205 -17.59 0.75 -1.45
N GLN A 206 -16.55 0.17 -2.04
CA GLN A 206 -16.40 -1.27 -2.21
C GLN A 206 -15.36 -1.83 -1.24
N GLY A 207 -15.48 -3.12 -0.89
CA GLY A 207 -14.60 -3.78 0.09
C GLY A 207 -13.10 -3.61 -0.20
N PHE A 208 -12.68 -3.64 -1.47
CA PHE A 208 -11.27 -3.46 -1.82
C PHE A 208 -10.71 -2.07 -1.49
N GLN A 209 -11.56 -1.03 -1.44
CA GLN A 209 -11.18 0.34 -1.08
C GLN A 209 -11.02 0.50 0.43
N LEU A 210 -11.58 -0.44 1.21
CA LEU A 210 -11.58 -0.50 2.66
C LEU A 210 -10.72 -1.64 3.21
N ALA A 211 -10.03 -2.38 2.34
CA ALA A 211 -9.21 -3.52 2.71
C ALA A 211 -8.11 -3.18 3.72
N TRP A 212 -7.73 -1.92 3.87
CA TRP A 212 -6.75 -1.46 4.86
C TRP A 212 -7.30 -1.37 6.30
N ILE A 213 -8.61 -1.51 6.54
CA ILE A 213 -9.21 -1.39 7.87
C ILE A 213 -8.67 -2.44 8.88
N PRO A 214 -8.51 -3.73 8.55
CA PRO A 214 -7.94 -4.70 9.48
C PRO A 214 -6.50 -4.32 9.91
N ALA A 215 -5.70 -3.80 8.98
CA ALA A 215 -4.37 -3.26 9.30
C ALA A 215 -4.46 -2.05 10.23
N TRP A 216 -5.43 -1.15 10.05
CA TRP A 216 -5.66 -0.05 10.99
C TRP A 216 -6.01 -0.57 12.39
N GLN A 217 -6.89 -1.57 12.47
CA GLN A 217 -7.32 -2.15 13.74
C GLN A 217 -6.17 -2.83 14.49
N SER A 218 -5.23 -3.47 13.79
CA SER A 218 -4.05 -4.07 14.42
C SER A 218 -3.11 -3.06 15.08
N LEU A 219 -3.10 -1.80 14.60
CA LEU A 219 -2.32 -0.71 15.22
C LEU A 219 -2.85 -0.29 16.61
N SER A 220 -4.05 -0.75 16.99
CA SER A 220 -4.76 -0.38 18.22
C SER A 220 -4.95 1.14 18.37
N LEU A 221 -5.22 1.81 17.25
CA LEU A 221 -5.49 3.24 17.19
C LEU A 221 -7.01 3.51 17.28
N SER A 222 -7.37 4.66 17.82
CA SER A 222 -8.76 5.14 17.82
C SER A 222 -9.01 6.10 16.66
N PRO A 223 -10.24 6.14 16.11
CA PRO A 223 -11.40 5.31 16.45
C PRO A 223 -11.36 3.92 15.79
N THR A 224 -12.21 3.00 16.27
CA THR A 224 -12.53 1.79 15.50
C THR A 224 -13.35 2.16 14.26
N LEU A 225 -13.15 1.41 13.18
CA LEU A 225 -13.72 1.75 11.86
C LEU A 225 -14.86 0.81 11.43
N ASP A 226 -15.44 0.07 12.37
CA ASP A 226 -16.43 -0.97 12.07
C ASP A 226 -17.68 -0.42 11.35
N SER A 227 -18.05 0.85 11.59
CA SER A 227 -19.17 1.49 10.90
C SER A 227 -18.93 1.71 9.39
N TYR A 228 -17.69 1.62 8.92
CA TYR A 228 -17.35 1.74 7.50
C TYR A 228 -17.26 0.37 6.80
N ALA A 229 -17.02 -0.71 7.55
CA ALA A 229 -16.92 -2.06 7.03
C ALA A 229 -17.99 -2.97 7.67
N PRO A 230 -19.24 -2.92 7.18
CA PRO A 230 -20.35 -3.67 7.76
C PRO A 230 -20.09 -5.18 7.75
N ALA A 231 -20.77 -5.89 8.67
CA ALA A 231 -20.66 -7.34 8.78
C ALA A 231 -20.96 -8.02 7.44
N GLY A 232 -20.10 -8.98 7.06
CA GLY A 232 -20.20 -9.72 5.79
C GLY A 232 -19.53 -9.04 4.58
N MET A 233 -19.06 -7.78 4.70
CA MET A 233 -18.27 -7.15 3.64
C MET A 233 -16.87 -7.80 3.57
N VAL A 234 -16.56 -8.43 2.43
CA VAL A 234 -15.24 -8.99 2.17
C VAL A 234 -14.25 -7.85 1.91
N LEU A 235 -13.29 -7.69 2.82
CA LEU A 235 -12.25 -6.67 2.77
C LEU A 235 -11.00 -7.23 2.07
N SER A 236 -11.11 -7.41 0.75
CA SER A 236 -10.05 -8.05 -0.05
C SER A 236 -9.48 -7.11 -1.12
N ASN A 237 -8.15 -7.06 -1.22
CA ASN A 237 -7.44 -6.36 -2.28
C ASN A 237 -6.19 -7.15 -2.66
N SER A 238 -6.11 -7.60 -3.93
CA SER A 238 -5.00 -8.42 -4.41
C SER A 238 -3.62 -7.74 -4.30
N ARG A 239 -3.57 -6.40 -4.28
CA ARG A 239 -2.33 -5.63 -4.11
C ARG A 239 -1.85 -5.59 -2.66
N LEU A 240 -2.69 -5.99 -1.72
CA LEU A 240 -2.41 -6.08 -0.28
C LEU A 240 -2.31 -7.54 0.20
N GLY A 241 -2.33 -8.51 -0.71
CA GLY A 241 -2.29 -9.95 -0.37
C GLY A 241 -3.64 -10.65 -0.33
N GLY A 242 -4.72 -10.02 -0.79
CA GLY A 242 -6.05 -10.63 -0.85
C GLY A 242 -6.90 -10.27 0.36
N ASP A 243 -7.56 -11.27 0.97
CA ASP A 243 -8.48 -11.06 2.10
C ASP A 243 -7.73 -10.60 3.35
N GLN A 244 -7.97 -9.36 3.76
CA GLN A 244 -7.26 -8.74 4.86
C GLN A 244 -7.75 -9.22 6.24
N GLY A 245 -8.92 -9.86 6.33
CA GLY A 245 -9.34 -10.55 7.55
C GLY A 245 -8.48 -11.78 7.84
N GLU A 246 -7.97 -12.45 6.80
CA GLU A 246 -7.08 -13.60 6.95
C GLU A 246 -5.61 -13.16 7.14
N VAL A 247 -5.18 -12.07 6.50
CA VAL A 247 -3.81 -11.54 6.64
C VAL A 247 -3.53 -11.00 8.05
N TRP A 248 -4.49 -10.31 8.67
CA TRP A 248 -4.31 -9.66 9.97
C TRP A 248 -4.90 -10.44 11.15
N GLY A 249 -5.54 -11.58 10.88
CA GLY A 249 -6.35 -12.32 11.85
C GLY A 249 -7.79 -11.81 11.92
N LYS A 250 -8.74 -12.72 12.20
CA LYS A 250 -10.16 -12.37 12.30
C LYS A 250 -10.35 -11.31 13.39
N ARG A 251 -11.16 -10.28 13.08
CA ARG A 251 -11.58 -9.28 14.07
C ARG A 251 -12.11 -10.02 15.31
N PRO A 252 -11.69 -9.67 16.54
CA PRO A 252 -12.34 -10.19 17.73
C PRO A 252 -13.83 -9.84 17.75
#